data_AF-A0A917Y065-F1
#
_entry.id   AF-A0A917Y065-F1
#
_cell.length_a   1.000
_cell.length_b   1.000
_cell.length_c   1.000
_cell.angle_alpha   90.00
_cell.angle_beta   90.00
_cell.angle_gamma   90.00
#
_symmetry.space_group_name_H-M   'P 1'
#
loop_
_entity.id
_entity.type
_entity.pdbx_description
1 polymer ?
#
loop_
_entity_poly.entity_id
_entity_poly.type
_entity_poly.pdbx_seq_one_letter_code
_entity_poly.pdbx_strand_id
1 'polypeptide(L)'
;MLTNMINLSNFNILDVNRSVTNRLFNWIQEASLKKTFTSVADEIGVDEKTVRNIFNDYVAELEDQTDFRTPKWLGIDEVHLLKNYRCVITDVENKSVIDILGKLNKDMVISYFSKLKDIDKVELVAMDMWNPYKSAVNSVIPHAKIVIDKFHVVKLANEALEKIRKANRENVSAKERRQLMRDRYVLLKRRKELNDFDDQIKLQVWTDMFPLLGQAYELKEQFIDIYEANTVNEAYELYQNWLSNVPTELIIYFEDLIRAVNNWEEEIFNYFNSPITNAYTESLNRLIKTMNHVGRGYLRHLEQRFCLLKAIVKLKRKRNSKRLRLLSEKCCLINYQIGHKLALNGYMKKSMVLTFPHYFPITP
;
A
#
# COMPACT_ATOMS: atom_id res chain seq x y z
N MET A 1 59.48 -16.79 25.93
CA MET A 1 58.01 -16.58 25.96
C MET A 1 57.59 -16.12 24.57
N LEU A 2 57.04 -17.05 23.78
CA LEU A 2 56.63 -16.82 22.41
C LEU A 2 55.35 -15.96 22.39
N THR A 3 55.49 -14.74 21.88
CA THR A 3 54.39 -13.85 21.54
C THR A 3 53.66 -14.43 20.33
N ASN A 4 52.63 -15.25 20.56
CA ASN A 4 51.71 -15.68 19.50
C ASN A 4 50.84 -14.47 19.09
N MET A 5 51.39 -13.60 18.24
CA MET A 5 50.57 -12.73 17.40
C MET A 5 49.87 -13.64 16.38
N ILE A 6 48.62 -13.99 16.68
CA ILE A 6 47.71 -14.55 15.69
C ILE A 6 47.54 -13.48 14.61
N ASN A 7 48.18 -13.67 13.47
CA ASN A 7 48.07 -12.78 12.33
C ASN A 7 46.69 -12.99 11.68
N LEU A 8 45.70 -12.26 12.19
CA LEU A 8 44.29 -12.34 11.79
C LEU A 8 44.06 -11.89 10.34
N SER A 9 45.06 -11.31 9.67
CA SER A 9 44.99 -10.94 8.25
C SER A 9 44.93 -12.16 7.30
N ASN A 10 45.36 -13.34 7.76
CA ASN A 10 45.34 -14.57 6.95
C ASN A 10 43.99 -15.29 6.96
N PHE A 11 43.05 -14.83 7.77
CA PHE A 11 41.68 -15.27 7.70
C PHE A 11 40.86 -14.12 7.15
N ASN A 12 40.11 -14.34 6.07
CA ASN A 12 39.04 -13.47 5.54
C ASN A 12 37.90 -13.33 6.58
N ILE A 13 38.24 -12.91 7.80
CA ILE A 13 37.37 -12.83 8.97
C ILE A 13 37.19 -11.38 9.37
N LEU A 14 38.06 -10.44 8.98
CA LEU A 14 37.99 -9.04 9.38
C LEU A 14 37.84 -8.11 8.15
N ASP A 15 36.90 -7.17 8.22
CA ASP A 15 36.91 -5.98 7.37
C ASP A 15 38.05 -5.08 7.86
N VAL A 16 39.17 -5.10 7.12
CA VAL A 16 40.44 -4.44 7.47
C VAL A 16 40.29 -2.92 7.62
N ASN A 17 39.29 -2.32 6.96
CA ASN A 17 39.04 -0.89 7.05
C ASN A 17 38.24 -0.48 8.29
N ARG A 18 37.55 -1.44 8.94
CA ARG A 18 36.57 -1.17 10.00
C ARG A 18 36.80 -1.93 11.29
N SER A 19 37.79 -2.81 11.34
CA SER A 19 38.14 -3.63 12.51
C SER A 19 36.94 -4.44 13.06
N VAL A 20 36.00 -4.82 12.20
CA VAL A 20 34.85 -5.68 12.53
C VAL A 20 34.97 -7.01 11.82
N THR A 21 34.48 -8.08 12.45
CA THR A 21 34.49 -9.39 11.79
C THR A 21 33.45 -9.44 10.65
N ASN A 22 33.69 -10.21 9.59
CA ASN A 22 32.73 -10.41 8.48
C ASN A 22 31.38 -10.94 8.98
N ARG A 23 31.38 -11.76 10.03
CA ARG A 23 30.14 -12.20 10.70
C ARG A 23 29.40 -11.03 11.35
N LEU A 24 30.12 -10.17 12.08
CA LEU A 24 29.54 -8.99 12.71
C LEU A 24 29.09 -7.97 11.65
N PHE A 25 29.86 -7.78 10.57
CA PHE A 25 29.52 -6.94 9.44
C PHE A 25 28.18 -7.36 8.81
N ASN A 26 28.04 -8.63 8.42
CA ASN A 26 26.79 -9.16 7.87
C ASN A 26 25.61 -9.04 8.85
N TRP A 27 25.86 -9.29 10.14
CA TRP A 27 24.83 -9.12 11.16
C TRP A 27 24.40 -7.65 11.31
N ILE A 28 25.34 -6.70 11.30
CA ILE A 28 25.06 -5.25 11.34
C ILE A 28 24.21 -4.86 10.13
N GLN A 29 24.52 -5.35 8.93
CA GLN A 29 23.74 -5.10 7.72
C GLN A 29 22.28 -5.56 7.90
N GLU A 30 22.04 -6.81 8.32
CA GLU A 30 20.69 -7.34 8.51
C GLU A 30 19.94 -6.69 9.68
N ALA A 31 20.63 -6.43 10.80
CA ALA A 31 20.05 -5.82 11.99
C ALA A 31 19.65 -4.37 11.72
N SER A 32 20.46 -3.64 10.96
CA SER A 32 20.21 -2.24 10.57
C SER A 32 18.99 -2.06 9.68
N LEU A 33 18.46 -3.13 9.08
CA LEU A 33 17.17 -3.10 8.38
C LEU A 33 15.97 -3.01 9.33
N LYS A 34 16.13 -3.50 10.57
CA LYS A 34 15.04 -3.72 11.52
C LYS A 34 15.13 -2.83 12.77
N LYS A 35 16.35 -2.49 13.18
CA LYS A 35 16.66 -1.73 14.40
C LYS A 35 17.18 -0.33 14.06
N THR A 36 17.24 0.56 15.05
CA THR A 36 17.86 1.88 14.90
C THR A 36 19.38 1.72 14.88
N PHE A 37 20.14 2.60 14.20
CA PHE A 37 21.60 2.49 14.21
C PHE A 37 22.16 2.62 15.63
N THR A 38 21.57 3.49 16.45
CA THR A 38 21.90 3.62 17.88
C THR A 38 21.64 2.32 18.64
N SER A 39 20.49 1.67 18.44
CA SER A 39 20.18 0.39 19.09
C SER A 39 21.12 -0.72 18.67
N VAL A 40 21.50 -0.77 17.38
CA VAL A 40 22.47 -1.73 16.87
C VAL A 40 23.85 -1.45 17.48
N ALA A 41 24.24 -0.18 17.54
CA ALA A 41 25.51 0.28 18.11
C ALA A 41 25.62 -0.04 19.61
N ASP A 42 24.57 0.23 20.38
CA ASP A 42 24.48 -0.05 21.82
C ASP A 42 24.56 -1.56 22.10
N GLU A 43 23.92 -2.39 21.28
CA GLU A 43 23.89 -3.86 21.44
C GLU A 43 25.26 -4.52 21.22
N ILE A 44 26.09 -3.94 20.35
CA ILE A 44 27.39 -4.52 19.98
C ILE A 44 28.58 -3.70 20.51
N GLY A 45 28.34 -2.56 21.15
CA GLY A 45 29.36 -1.70 21.74
C GLY A 45 30.26 -0.99 20.73
N VAL A 46 29.73 -0.55 19.59
CA VAL A 46 30.48 0.23 18.59
C VAL A 46 29.93 1.64 18.45
N ASP A 47 30.69 2.55 17.84
CA ASP A 47 30.19 3.88 17.51
C ASP A 47 29.07 3.80 16.44
N GLU A 48 28.01 4.59 16.62
CA GLU A 48 26.87 4.61 15.69
C GLU A 48 27.28 4.99 14.26
N LYS A 49 28.32 5.82 14.09
CA LYS A 49 28.87 6.17 12.77
C LYS A 49 29.42 4.94 12.05
N THR A 50 29.98 3.98 12.78
CA THR A 50 30.47 2.72 12.21
C THR A 50 29.31 1.90 11.65
N VAL A 51 28.23 1.73 12.42
CA VAL A 51 26.99 1.07 11.97
C VAL A 51 26.43 1.76 10.74
N ARG A 52 26.36 3.09 10.76
CA ARG A 52 25.86 3.91 9.66
C ARG A 52 26.68 3.74 8.38
N ASN A 53 28.01 3.73 8.48
CA ASN A 53 28.89 3.55 7.34
C ASN A 53 28.77 2.15 6.74
N ILE A 54 28.73 1.10 7.57
CA ILE A 54 28.49 -0.29 7.13
C ILE A 54 27.16 -0.39 6.39
N PHE A 55 26.12 0.26 6.92
CA PHE A 55 24.82 0.29 6.29
C PHE A 55 24.85 1.03 4.93
N ASN A 56 25.50 2.18 4.84
CA ASN A 56 25.61 2.93 3.58
C ASN A 56 26.31 2.13 2.47
N ASP A 57 27.39 1.43 2.80
CA ASP A 57 28.08 0.53 1.87
C ASP A 57 27.17 -0.59 1.38
N TYR A 58 26.41 -1.18 2.30
CA TYR A 58 25.46 -2.23 1.96
C TYR A 58 24.36 -1.74 1.01
N VAL A 59 23.87 -0.50 1.20
CA VAL A 59 22.93 0.13 0.27
C VAL A 59 23.56 0.27 -1.10
N ALA A 60 24.77 0.83 -1.17
CA ALA A 60 25.47 1.07 -2.44
C ALA A 60 25.73 -0.23 -3.21
N GLU A 61 26.13 -1.29 -2.51
CA GLU A 61 26.33 -2.61 -3.10
C GLU A 61 25.01 -3.18 -3.65
N LEU A 62 23.91 -3.07 -2.91
CA LEU A 62 22.61 -3.54 -3.40
C LEU A 62 22.12 -2.71 -4.59
N GLU A 63 22.29 -1.39 -4.56
CA GLU A 63 21.92 -0.51 -5.67
C GLU A 63 22.64 -0.92 -6.96
N ASP A 64 23.95 -1.19 -6.90
CA ASP A 64 24.75 -1.65 -8.03
C ASP A 64 24.30 -3.03 -8.56
N GLN A 65 23.91 -3.94 -7.67
CA GLN A 65 23.44 -5.29 -8.03
C GLN A 65 21.98 -5.33 -8.52
N THR A 66 21.22 -4.23 -8.41
CA THR A 66 19.81 -4.18 -8.79
C THR A 66 19.54 -3.33 -10.01
N ASP A 67 19.08 -3.99 -11.07
CA ASP A 67 18.46 -3.33 -12.23
C ASP A 67 17.06 -2.81 -11.83
N PHE A 68 16.97 -1.54 -11.41
CA PHE A 68 15.69 -0.86 -11.17
C PHE A 68 15.06 -0.48 -12.51
N ARG A 69 14.07 -1.28 -12.92
CA ARG A 69 13.23 -0.98 -14.08
C ARG A 69 12.00 -0.22 -13.61
N THR A 70 11.62 0.79 -14.37
CA THR A 70 10.34 1.47 -14.17
C THR A 70 9.21 0.48 -14.40
N PRO A 71 8.25 0.36 -13.46
CA PRO A 71 7.14 -0.56 -13.62
C PRO A 71 6.16 -0.04 -14.66
N LYS A 72 5.38 -0.96 -15.24
CA LYS A 72 4.29 -0.62 -16.16
C LYS A 72 3.21 0.21 -15.45
N TRP A 73 2.95 -0.07 -14.18
CA TRP A 73 1.92 0.60 -13.38
C TRP A 73 2.58 1.34 -12.23
N LEU A 74 2.59 2.66 -12.33
CA LEU A 74 3.10 3.56 -11.30
C LEU A 74 1.98 3.98 -10.36
N GLY A 75 2.33 4.30 -9.12
CA GLY A 75 1.46 4.94 -8.15
C GLY A 75 2.13 6.17 -7.57
N ILE A 76 1.33 7.20 -7.31
CA ILE A 76 1.74 8.43 -6.64
C ILE A 76 0.82 8.62 -5.44
N ASP A 77 1.39 8.72 -4.24
CA ASP A 77 0.65 8.93 -3.00
C ASP A 77 1.39 9.90 -2.07
N GLU A 78 0.76 10.25 -0.96
CA GLU A 78 1.32 11.15 0.04
C GLU A 78 1.51 10.46 1.39
N VAL A 79 2.64 10.72 2.03
CA VAL A 79 2.90 10.31 3.40
C VAL A 79 3.32 11.50 4.25
N HIS A 80 2.59 11.73 5.33
CA HIS A 80 2.97 12.72 6.33
C HIS A 80 4.07 12.17 7.24
N LEU A 81 5.25 12.76 7.14
CA LEU A 81 6.46 12.36 7.86
C LEU A 81 7.17 13.62 8.37
N LEU A 82 7.68 13.62 9.60
CA LEU A 82 8.49 14.74 10.12
C LEU A 82 7.86 16.12 9.91
N LYS A 83 6.54 16.23 10.17
CA LYS A 83 5.73 17.45 10.00
C LYS A 83 5.57 17.95 8.57
N ASN A 84 5.94 17.16 7.57
CA ASN A 84 5.85 17.51 6.16
C ASN A 84 5.19 16.38 5.35
N TYR A 85 4.41 16.74 4.34
CA TYR A 85 3.95 15.79 3.33
C TYR A 85 5.08 15.46 2.37
N ARG A 86 5.20 14.17 2.05
CA ARG A 86 6.18 13.63 1.10
C ARG A 86 5.46 12.81 0.05
N CYS A 87 5.97 12.89 -1.18
CA CYS A 87 5.46 12.13 -2.30
C CYS A 87 6.04 10.71 -2.26
N VAL A 88 5.20 9.69 -2.31
CA VAL A 88 5.59 8.29 -2.38
C VAL A 88 5.34 7.81 -3.80
N ILE A 89 6.39 7.36 -4.47
CA ILE A 89 6.28 6.72 -5.77
C ILE A 89 6.26 5.22 -5.53
N THR A 90 5.33 4.50 -6.16
CA THR A 90 5.13 3.07 -5.93
C THR A 90 5.00 2.28 -7.22
N ASP A 91 5.39 1.01 -7.17
CA ASP A 91 5.12 -0.02 -8.16
C ASP A 91 3.82 -0.71 -7.78
N VAL A 92 2.76 -0.36 -8.50
CA VAL A 92 1.38 -0.81 -8.21
C VAL A 92 1.21 -2.29 -8.52
N GLU A 93 1.88 -2.79 -9.56
CA GLU A 93 1.86 -4.21 -9.93
C GLU A 93 2.48 -5.08 -8.83
N ASN A 94 3.65 -4.68 -8.33
CA ASN A 94 4.39 -5.46 -7.34
C ASN A 94 4.07 -5.10 -5.88
N LYS A 95 3.17 -4.12 -5.66
CA LYS A 95 2.77 -3.61 -4.35
C LYS A 95 3.96 -3.17 -3.51
N SER A 96 4.85 -2.38 -4.10
CA SER A 96 6.10 -1.96 -3.45
C SER A 96 6.39 -0.49 -3.64
N VAL A 97 7.10 0.13 -2.69
CA VAL A 97 7.57 1.51 -2.85
C VAL A 97 8.67 1.54 -3.92
N ILE A 98 8.81 2.62 -4.69
CA ILE A 98 9.93 2.90 -5.60
C ILE A 98 10.79 4.02 -5.04
N ASP A 99 10.17 5.07 -4.50
CA ASP A 99 10.91 6.16 -3.85
C ASP A 99 10.02 7.01 -2.94
N ILE A 100 10.64 7.85 -2.10
CA ILE A 100 9.97 8.85 -1.28
C ILE A 100 10.64 10.20 -1.55
N LEU A 101 9.93 11.11 -2.21
CA LEU A 101 10.47 12.42 -2.58
C LEU A 101 10.23 13.45 -1.46
N GLY A 102 11.23 14.30 -1.24
CA GLY A 102 11.27 15.21 -0.09
C GLY A 102 10.25 16.36 -0.11
N LYS A 103 9.60 16.64 -1.24
CA LYS A 103 8.58 17.69 -1.38
C LYS A 103 7.39 17.21 -2.20
N LEU A 104 6.24 17.79 -1.88
CA LEU A 104 4.99 17.61 -2.59
C LEU A 104 4.82 18.73 -3.62
N ASN A 105 5.46 18.62 -4.79
CA ASN A 105 5.25 19.60 -5.87
C ASN A 105 5.42 18.98 -7.27
N LYS A 106 4.86 19.68 -8.27
CA LYS A 106 4.89 19.30 -9.69
C LYS A 106 6.33 19.13 -10.19
N ASP A 107 7.19 20.12 -9.94
CA ASP A 107 8.55 20.17 -10.51
C ASP A 107 9.42 19.00 -10.03
N MET A 108 9.24 18.57 -8.78
CA MET A 108 9.97 17.43 -8.22
C MET A 108 9.53 16.12 -8.86
N VAL A 109 8.23 15.93 -9.10
CA VAL A 109 7.73 14.74 -9.81
C VAL A 109 8.23 14.72 -11.25
N ILE A 110 8.20 15.87 -11.94
CA ILE A 110 8.76 15.99 -13.30
C ILE A 110 10.25 15.62 -13.30
N SER A 111 11.04 16.27 -12.44
CA SER A 111 12.49 16.04 -12.34
C SER A 111 12.82 14.58 -12.01
N TYR A 112 11.98 13.94 -11.20
CA TYR A 112 12.13 12.53 -10.84
C TYR A 112 11.80 11.61 -12.04
N PHE A 113 10.63 11.77 -12.66
CA PHE A 113 10.22 10.94 -13.79
C PHE A 113 11.15 11.08 -14.99
N SER A 114 11.70 12.26 -15.26
CA SER A 114 12.68 12.45 -16.35
C SER A 114 13.99 11.68 -16.16
N LYS A 115 14.28 11.18 -14.95
CA LYS A 115 15.49 10.38 -14.65
C LYS A 115 15.22 8.87 -14.69
N LEU A 116 13.96 8.46 -14.74
CA LEU A 116 13.59 7.05 -14.76
C LEU A 116 13.91 6.44 -16.13
N LYS A 117 14.59 5.30 -16.13
CA LYS A 117 14.84 4.50 -17.34
C LYS A 117 13.55 3.80 -17.76
N ASP A 118 13.31 3.63 -19.05
CA ASP A 118 12.11 2.97 -19.58
C ASP A 118 10.78 3.63 -19.12
N ILE A 119 10.80 4.95 -18.89
CA ILE A 119 9.62 5.70 -18.44
C ILE A 119 8.50 5.70 -19.49
N ASP A 120 8.86 5.50 -20.76
CA ASP A 120 7.98 5.30 -21.92
C ASP A 120 7.22 3.97 -21.89
N LYS A 121 7.57 3.04 -20.99
CA LYS A 121 6.85 1.76 -20.82
C LYS A 121 5.76 1.83 -19.75
N VAL A 122 5.56 2.99 -19.13
CA VAL A 122 4.48 3.19 -18.15
C VAL A 122 3.16 3.24 -18.92
N GLU A 123 2.27 2.33 -18.59
CA GLU A 123 0.94 2.24 -19.20
C GLU A 123 -0.10 2.96 -18.34
N LEU A 124 0.03 2.89 -17.01
CA LEU A 124 -0.96 3.40 -16.06
C LEU A 124 -0.29 4.12 -14.89
N VAL A 125 -0.95 5.16 -14.39
CA VAL A 125 -0.57 5.86 -13.15
C VAL A 125 -1.76 5.97 -12.20
N ALA A 126 -1.68 5.31 -11.05
CA ALA A 126 -2.66 5.46 -9.96
C ALA A 126 -2.31 6.69 -9.09
N MET A 127 -3.27 7.58 -8.83
CA MET A 127 -3.05 8.73 -7.96
C MET A 127 -4.34 9.25 -7.32
N ASP A 128 -4.21 10.15 -6.34
CA ASP A 128 -5.32 10.98 -5.84
C ASP A 128 -5.66 12.11 -6.84
N MET A 129 -6.83 12.73 -6.65
CA MET A 129 -7.36 13.87 -7.40
C MET A 129 -6.59 15.18 -7.10
N TRP A 130 -5.30 15.21 -7.46
CA TRP A 130 -4.45 16.39 -7.30
C TRP A 130 -3.87 16.88 -8.63
N ASN A 131 -4.33 18.04 -9.08
CA ASN A 131 -3.97 18.63 -10.38
C ASN A 131 -2.45 18.77 -10.64
N PRO A 132 -1.61 19.11 -9.65
CA PRO A 132 -0.16 19.12 -9.82
C PRO A 132 0.44 17.77 -10.25
N TYR A 133 -0.07 16.65 -9.74
CA TYR A 133 0.37 15.31 -10.17
C TYR A 133 -0.12 14.97 -11.57
N LYS A 134 -1.41 15.22 -11.87
CA LYS A 134 -1.94 15.07 -13.23
C LYS A 134 -1.12 15.87 -14.25
N SER A 135 -0.82 17.12 -13.91
CA SER A 135 0.02 17.99 -14.74
C SER A 135 1.45 17.45 -14.91
N ALA A 136 2.05 16.90 -13.85
CA ALA A 136 3.39 16.32 -13.91
C ALA A 136 3.43 15.06 -14.80
N VAL A 137 2.47 14.14 -14.62
CA VAL A 137 2.33 12.94 -15.43
C VAL A 137 2.14 13.30 -16.89
N ASN A 138 1.17 14.17 -17.21
CA ASN A 138 0.91 14.58 -18.59
C ASN A 138 2.10 15.30 -19.24
N SER A 139 2.99 15.91 -18.45
CA SER A 139 4.20 16.56 -18.97
C SER A 139 5.32 15.59 -19.34
N VAL A 140 5.41 14.41 -18.69
CA VAL A 140 6.53 13.47 -18.85
C VAL A 140 6.12 12.17 -19.57
N ILE A 141 4.91 11.68 -19.31
CA ILE A 141 4.37 10.41 -19.82
C ILE A 141 2.92 10.60 -20.32
N PRO A 142 2.69 11.44 -21.36
CA PRO A 142 1.35 11.76 -21.85
C PRO A 142 0.58 10.56 -22.44
N HIS A 143 1.26 9.44 -22.72
CA HIS A 143 0.64 8.21 -23.22
C HIS A 143 0.07 7.32 -22.11
N ALA A 144 0.52 7.51 -20.87
CA ALA A 144 0.06 6.71 -19.74
C ALA A 144 -1.32 7.19 -19.28
N LYS A 145 -2.24 6.26 -19.05
CA LYS A 145 -3.57 6.62 -18.53
C LYS A 145 -3.49 6.85 -17.02
N ILE A 146 -4.08 7.96 -16.58
CA ILE A 146 -4.24 8.24 -15.16
C ILE A 146 -5.50 7.55 -14.65
N VAL A 147 -5.37 6.84 -13.52
CA VAL A 147 -6.47 6.18 -12.83
C VAL A 147 -6.59 6.80 -11.45
N ILE A 148 -7.73 7.41 -11.14
CA ILE A 148 -7.97 7.92 -9.78
C ILE A 148 -8.21 6.77 -8.83
N ASP A 149 -7.55 6.81 -7.66
CA ASP A 149 -7.85 5.85 -6.60
C ASP A 149 -9.27 6.06 -6.07
N LYS A 150 -10.13 5.07 -6.33
CA LYS A 150 -11.54 5.05 -5.93
C LYS A 150 -11.75 5.35 -4.45
N PHE A 151 -10.79 5.05 -3.57
CA PHE A 151 -10.92 5.37 -2.15
C PHE A 151 -11.22 6.85 -1.92
N HIS A 152 -10.55 7.74 -2.66
CA HIS A 152 -10.71 9.19 -2.51
C HIS A 152 -12.07 9.67 -3.04
N VAL A 153 -12.58 9.05 -4.10
CA VAL A 153 -13.92 9.33 -4.64
C VAL A 153 -15.02 8.82 -3.69
N VAL A 154 -14.90 7.57 -3.23
CA VAL A 154 -15.82 6.97 -2.24
C VAL A 154 -15.80 7.74 -0.91
N LYS A 155 -14.65 8.30 -0.53
CA LYS A 155 -14.53 9.15 0.66
C LYS A 155 -15.40 10.40 0.54
N LEU A 156 -15.49 11.03 -0.63
CA LEU A 156 -16.37 12.19 -0.83
C LEU A 156 -17.85 11.84 -0.64
N ALA A 157 -18.30 10.67 -1.09
CA ALA A 157 -19.66 10.18 -0.83
C ALA A 157 -19.93 9.99 0.68
N ASN A 158 -18.95 9.43 1.40
CA ASN A 158 -19.02 9.28 2.86
C ASN A 158 -19.01 10.64 3.58
N GLU A 159 -18.25 11.61 3.08
CA GLU A 159 -18.21 12.98 3.62
C GLU A 159 -19.53 13.72 3.41
N ALA A 160 -20.22 13.51 2.29
CA ALA A 160 -21.56 14.03 2.04
C ALA A 160 -22.56 13.55 3.11
N LEU A 161 -22.59 12.23 3.39
CA LEU A 161 -23.42 11.66 4.46
C LEU A 161 -23.06 12.25 5.83
N GLU A 162 -21.76 12.43 6.11
CA GLU A 162 -21.29 13.00 7.37
C GLU A 162 -21.70 14.47 7.55
N LYS A 163 -21.74 15.27 6.48
CA LYS A 163 -22.25 16.65 6.52
C LYS A 163 -23.73 16.68 6.91
N ILE A 164 -24.55 15.80 6.34
CA ILE A 164 -25.99 15.69 6.65
C ILE A 164 -26.21 15.22 8.09
N ARG A 165 -25.46 14.21 8.53
CA ARG A 165 -25.47 13.75 9.93
C ARG A 165 -25.13 14.88 10.91
N LYS A 166 -24.21 15.77 10.54
CA LYS A 166 -23.86 16.96 11.34
C LYS A 166 -24.93 18.05 11.27
N ALA A 167 -25.62 18.22 10.14
CA ALA A 167 -26.72 19.19 10.00
C ALA A 167 -27.91 18.84 10.92
N ASN A 168 -28.18 17.54 11.12
CA ASN A 168 -29.25 17.08 12.03
C ASN A 168 -28.97 17.31 13.54
N ARG A 169 -27.84 17.93 13.91
CA ARG A 169 -27.44 18.15 15.33
C ARG A 169 -28.38 19.06 16.10
N GLU A 170 -29.03 20.01 15.44
CA GLU A 170 -29.92 21.00 16.08
C GLU A 170 -31.29 20.41 16.40
N ASN A 171 -31.70 19.35 15.68
CA ASN A 171 -33.02 18.73 15.79
C ASN A 171 -33.06 17.56 16.80
N VAL A 172 -32.02 17.39 17.61
CA VAL A 172 -31.87 16.24 18.53
C VAL A 172 -31.45 16.64 19.93
N SER A 173 -31.89 15.87 20.92
CA SER A 173 -31.42 16.03 22.30
C SER A 173 -29.90 15.77 22.41
N ALA A 174 -29.27 16.30 23.47
CA ALA A 174 -27.86 16.07 23.72
C ALA A 174 -27.51 14.57 23.94
N LYS A 175 -28.49 13.75 24.33
CA LYS A 175 -28.32 12.29 24.47
C LYS A 175 -28.28 11.63 23.09
N GLU A 176 -29.27 11.90 22.25
CA GLU A 176 -29.35 11.36 20.88
C GLU A 176 -28.16 11.81 20.04
N ARG A 177 -27.73 13.08 20.16
CA ARG A 177 -26.53 13.58 19.47
C ARG A 177 -25.27 12.77 19.80
N ARG A 178 -25.10 12.40 21.06
CA ARG A 178 -23.96 11.57 21.51
C ARG A 178 -24.07 10.15 20.97
N GLN A 179 -25.28 9.60 20.94
CA GLN A 179 -25.52 8.26 20.40
C GLN A 179 -25.29 8.21 18.89
N LEU A 180 -25.84 9.16 18.13
CA LEU A 180 -25.61 9.30 16.68
C LEU A 180 -24.12 9.52 16.34
N MET A 181 -23.36 10.17 17.22
CA MET A 181 -21.91 10.27 17.07
C MET A 181 -21.20 8.93 17.28
N ARG A 182 -21.63 8.15 18.28
CA ARG A 182 -21.09 6.81 18.55
C ARG A 182 -21.40 5.85 17.42
N ASP A 183 -22.61 5.90 16.88
CA ASP A 183 -23.10 5.00 15.84
C ASP A 183 -22.68 5.47 14.43
N ARG A 184 -21.87 6.53 14.31
CA ARG A 184 -21.36 7.05 13.04
C ARG A 184 -20.75 5.96 12.15
N TYR A 185 -20.01 5.02 12.74
CA TYR A 185 -19.34 3.96 11.98
C TYR A 185 -20.35 3.04 11.27
N VAL A 186 -21.55 2.87 11.83
CA VAL A 186 -22.64 2.09 11.22
C VAL A 186 -23.11 2.76 9.93
N LEU A 187 -23.33 4.08 9.96
CA LEU A 187 -23.74 4.87 8.80
C LEU A 187 -22.70 4.88 7.68
N LEU A 188 -21.41 4.87 8.04
CA LEU A 188 -20.31 4.88 7.06
C LEU A 188 -20.06 3.50 6.46
N LYS A 189 -20.39 2.41 7.16
CA LYS A 189 -20.18 1.05 6.67
C LYS A 189 -21.10 0.74 5.48
N ARG A 190 -20.60 -0.09 4.57
CA ARG A 190 -21.38 -0.63 3.46
C ARG A 190 -22.48 -1.53 3.96
N ARG A 191 -23.67 -1.49 3.35
CA ARG A 191 -24.81 -2.32 3.75
C ARG A 191 -24.46 -3.81 3.74
N LYS A 192 -23.80 -4.27 2.67
CA LYS A 192 -23.36 -5.66 2.51
C LYS A 192 -22.30 -6.13 3.52
N GLU A 193 -21.69 -5.21 4.27
CA GLU A 193 -20.69 -5.52 5.30
C GLU A 193 -21.26 -5.39 6.73
N LEU A 194 -22.50 -4.92 6.89
CA LEU A 194 -23.22 -4.85 8.15
C LEU A 194 -23.79 -6.23 8.51
N ASN A 195 -22.94 -7.10 9.06
CA ASN A 195 -23.33 -8.46 9.48
C ASN A 195 -23.88 -8.52 10.91
N ASP A 196 -23.64 -7.49 11.71
CA ASP A 196 -24.10 -7.43 13.09
C ASP A 196 -25.54 -6.93 13.16
N PHE A 197 -26.41 -7.69 13.83
CA PHE A 197 -27.84 -7.41 13.90
C PHE A 197 -28.14 -6.10 14.65
N ASP A 198 -27.37 -5.80 15.71
CA ASP A 198 -27.55 -4.55 16.46
C ASP A 198 -27.17 -3.34 15.60
N ASP A 199 -26.09 -3.43 14.81
CA ASP A 199 -25.72 -2.38 13.87
C ASP A 199 -26.76 -2.19 12.76
N GLN A 200 -27.40 -3.26 12.25
CA GLN A 200 -28.50 -3.14 11.29
C GLN A 200 -29.71 -2.41 11.90
N ILE A 201 -30.08 -2.73 13.15
CA ILE A 201 -31.15 -2.03 13.85
C ILE A 201 -30.79 -0.56 14.05
N LYS A 202 -29.56 -0.24 14.48
CA LYS A 202 -29.12 1.15 14.66
C LYS A 202 -29.23 1.93 13.36
N LEU A 203 -28.81 1.35 12.23
CA LEU A 203 -28.94 1.97 10.92
C LEU A 203 -30.41 2.33 10.66
N GLN A 204 -31.30 1.34 10.76
CA GLN A 204 -32.74 1.51 10.51
C GLN A 204 -33.35 2.59 11.40
N VAL A 205 -33.08 2.55 12.72
CA VAL A 205 -33.57 3.53 13.68
C VAL A 205 -33.15 4.95 13.30
N TRP A 206 -31.88 5.14 12.90
CA TRP A 206 -31.39 6.46 12.53
C TRP A 206 -31.95 6.96 11.20
N THR A 207 -32.11 6.07 10.21
CA THR A 207 -32.65 6.44 8.91
C THR A 207 -34.15 6.74 8.96
N ASP A 208 -34.89 6.05 9.83
CA ASP A 208 -36.33 6.30 10.03
C ASP A 208 -36.58 7.59 10.81
N MET A 209 -35.74 7.85 11.83
CA MET A 209 -35.83 9.07 12.63
C MET A 209 -35.45 10.32 11.84
N PHE A 210 -34.50 10.21 10.88
CA PHE A 210 -34.07 11.30 10.03
C PHE A 210 -34.20 10.91 8.54
N PRO A 211 -35.37 11.13 7.91
CA PRO A 211 -35.60 10.69 6.53
C PRO A 211 -34.57 11.22 5.51
N LEU A 212 -34.08 12.47 5.66
CA LEU A 212 -33.01 13.01 4.82
C LEU A 212 -31.67 12.29 5.02
N LEU A 213 -31.38 11.82 6.24
CA LEU A 213 -30.20 10.99 6.51
C LEU A 213 -30.33 9.62 5.85
N GLY A 214 -31.53 9.03 5.89
CA GLY A 214 -31.85 7.79 5.19
C GLY A 214 -31.64 7.90 3.69
N GLN A 215 -32.24 8.91 3.04
CA GLN A 215 -32.05 9.16 1.62
C GLN A 215 -30.58 9.39 1.26
N ALA A 216 -29.83 10.12 2.09
CA ALA A 216 -28.40 10.33 1.89
C ALA A 216 -27.58 9.04 2.01
N TYR A 217 -27.96 8.15 2.93
CA TYR A 217 -27.34 6.83 3.06
C TYR A 217 -27.60 6.01 1.79
N GLU A 218 -28.83 6.00 1.26
CA GLU A 218 -29.14 5.33 -0.01
C GLU A 218 -28.32 5.90 -1.17
N LEU A 219 -28.25 7.23 -1.32
CA LEU A 219 -27.44 7.87 -2.37
C LEU A 219 -25.97 7.50 -2.26
N LYS A 220 -25.42 7.45 -1.04
CA LYS A 220 -24.04 6.99 -0.80
C LYS A 220 -23.88 5.54 -1.25
N GLU A 221 -24.77 4.62 -0.84
CA GLU A 221 -24.66 3.21 -1.21
C GLU A 221 -24.78 3.03 -2.74
N GLN A 222 -25.78 3.65 -3.38
CA GLN A 222 -25.98 3.62 -4.83
C GLN A 222 -24.76 4.16 -5.59
N PHE A 223 -24.15 5.26 -5.12
CA PHE A 223 -22.95 5.79 -5.73
C PHE A 223 -21.78 4.79 -5.66
N ILE A 224 -21.61 4.13 -4.50
CA ILE A 224 -20.53 3.14 -4.33
C ILE A 224 -20.82 1.89 -5.18
N ASP A 225 -22.09 1.53 -5.38
CA ASP A 225 -22.51 0.41 -6.25
C ASP A 225 -22.09 0.62 -7.72
N ILE A 226 -21.89 1.87 -8.17
CA ILE A 226 -21.35 2.15 -9.52
C ILE A 226 -20.02 1.43 -9.76
N TYR A 227 -19.19 1.30 -8.71
CA TYR A 227 -17.90 0.60 -8.80
C TYR A 227 -18.03 -0.93 -8.94
N GLU A 228 -19.25 -1.48 -8.95
CA GLU A 228 -19.54 -2.88 -9.25
C GLU A 228 -19.82 -3.12 -10.75
N ALA A 229 -19.91 -2.06 -11.56
CA ALA A 229 -20.06 -2.16 -13.01
C ALA A 229 -18.88 -2.88 -13.67
N ASN A 230 -19.16 -3.59 -14.76
CA ASN A 230 -18.17 -4.38 -15.50
C ASN A 230 -17.53 -3.58 -16.64
N THR A 231 -18.17 -2.50 -17.09
CA THR A 231 -17.71 -1.69 -18.21
C THR A 231 -17.80 -0.20 -17.91
N VAL A 232 -17.00 0.60 -18.62
CA VAL A 232 -17.03 2.07 -18.51
C VAL A 232 -18.41 2.63 -18.86
N ASN A 233 -19.03 2.13 -19.93
CA ASN A 233 -20.34 2.61 -20.39
C ASN A 233 -21.42 2.35 -19.34
N GLU A 234 -21.46 1.14 -18.78
CA GLU A 234 -22.36 0.79 -17.69
C GLU A 234 -22.15 1.69 -16.47
N ALA A 235 -20.89 1.89 -16.05
CA ALA A 235 -20.57 2.77 -14.94
C ALA A 235 -21.03 4.22 -15.19
N TYR A 236 -20.87 4.72 -16.42
CA TYR A 236 -21.27 6.06 -16.81
C TYR A 236 -22.79 6.21 -16.79
N GLU A 237 -23.53 5.25 -17.35
CA GLU A 237 -25.00 5.23 -17.30
C GLU A 237 -25.52 5.19 -15.86
N LEU A 238 -24.91 4.35 -15.01
CA LEU A 238 -25.26 4.29 -13.59
C LEU A 238 -24.99 5.62 -12.88
N TYR A 239 -23.87 6.30 -13.18
CA TYR A 239 -23.57 7.62 -12.62
C TYR A 239 -24.57 8.68 -13.08
N GLN A 240 -24.93 8.73 -14.36
CA GLN A 240 -25.91 9.70 -14.88
C GLN A 240 -27.29 9.46 -14.27
N ASN A 241 -27.72 8.20 -14.17
CA ASN A 241 -28.95 7.85 -13.49
C ASN A 241 -28.90 8.24 -12.01
N TRP A 242 -27.82 7.94 -11.30
CA TRP A 242 -27.62 8.38 -9.92
C TRP A 242 -27.74 9.90 -9.78
N LEU A 243 -27.04 10.66 -10.63
CA LEU A 243 -27.04 12.13 -10.61
C LEU A 243 -28.44 12.71 -10.84
N SER A 244 -29.22 12.16 -11.77
CA SER A 244 -30.60 12.59 -12.03
C SER A 244 -31.57 12.29 -10.88
N ASN A 245 -31.25 11.31 -10.04
CA ASN A 245 -32.07 10.90 -8.90
C ASN A 245 -31.68 11.58 -7.59
N VAL A 246 -30.61 12.41 -7.57
CA VAL A 246 -30.24 13.18 -6.38
C VAL A 246 -31.31 14.25 -6.10
N PRO A 247 -32.00 14.22 -4.93
CA PRO A 247 -33.00 15.22 -4.59
C PRO A 247 -32.38 16.61 -4.44
N THR A 248 -33.17 17.64 -4.78
CA THR A 248 -32.76 19.05 -4.70
C THR A 248 -32.28 19.45 -3.31
N GLU A 249 -32.85 18.88 -2.25
CA GLU A 249 -32.45 19.16 -0.87
C GLU A 249 -31.10 18.54 -0.50
N LEU A 250 -30.67 17.49 -1.21
CA LEU A 250 -29.46 16.72 -0.92
C LEU A 250 -28.27 17.10 -1.79
N ILE A 251 -28.52 17.69 -2.97
CA ILE A 251 -27.47 18.03 -3.95
C ILE A 251 -26.34 18.88 -3.35
N ILE A 252 -26.66 19.80 -2.44
CA ILE A 252 -25.68 20.67 -1.78
C ILE A 252 -24.65 19.89 -0.94
N TYR A 253 -25.02 18.72 -0.42
CA TYR A 253 -24.13 17.90 0.40
C TYR A 253 -23.21 17.04 -0.46
N PHE A 254 -23.68 16.65 -1.65
CA PHE A 254 -22.95 15.86 -2.65
C PHE A 254 -22.19 16.71 -3.68
N GLU A 255 -22.28 18.03 -3.62
CA GLU A 255 -21.64 18.95 -4.58
C GLU A 255 -20.14 18.68 -4.75
N ASP A 256 -19.41 18.43 -3.65
CA ASP A 256 -17.97 18.11 -3.71
C ASP A 256 -17.70 16.83 -4.49
N LEU A 257 -18.54 15.81 -4.33
CA LEU A 257 -18.44 14.55 -5.08
C LEU A 257 -18.75 14.78 -6.56
N ILE A 258 -19.87 15.44 -6.86
CA ILE A 258 -20.31 15.71 -8.23
C ILE A 258 -19.25 16.52 -8.98
N ARG A 259 -18.73 17.58 -8.34
CA ARG A 259 -17.66 18.41 -8.89
C ARG A 259 -16.37 17.62 -9.09
N ALA A 260 -16.02 16.72 -8.17
CA ALA A 260 -14.86 15.86 -8.33
C ALA A 260 -15.02 14.91 -9.53
N VAL A 261 -16.17 14.25 -9.66
CA VAL A 261 -16.46 13.36 -10.81
C VAL A 261 -16.42 14.14 -12.12
N ASN A 262 -17.02 15.33 -12.19
CA ASN A 262 -17.02 16.15 -13.42
C ASN A 262 -15.61 16.63 -13.81
N ASN A 263 -14.77 17.00 -12.83
CA ASN A 263 -13.42 17.50 -13.09
C ASN A 263 -12.42 16.40 -13.45
N TRP A 264 -12.69 15.16 -13.02
CA TRP A 264 -11.80 14.00 -13.15
C TRP A 264 -12.49 12.83 -13.85
N GLU A 265 -13.47 13.12 -14.70
CA GLU A 265 -14.37 12.13 -15.30
C GLU A 265 -13.56 11.01 -15.99
N GLU A 266 -12.72 11.39 -16.95
CA GLU A 266 -11.88 10.46 -17.69
C GLU A 266 -11.01 9.59 -16.75
N GLU A 267 -10.35 10.22 -15.78
CA GLU A 267 -9.43 9.50 -14.89
C GLU A 267 -10.13 8.61 -13.86
N ILE A 268 -11.34 8.97 -13.44
CA ILE A 268 -12.18 8.12 -12.57
C ILE A 268 -12.71 6.94 -13.36
N PHE A 269 -13.22 7.16 -14.57
CA PHE A 269 -13.78 6.09 -15.39
C PHE A 269 -12.72 5.16 -15.99
N ASN A 270 -11.45 5.59 -16.10
CA ASN A 270 -10.33 4.71 -16.44
C ASN A 270 -10.19 3.49 -15.49
N TYR A 271 -10.67 3.60 -14.24
CA TYR A 271 -10.71 2.48 -13.29
C TYR A 271 -11.45 1.25 -13.83
N PHE A 272 -12.54 1.44 -14.59
CA PHE A 272 -13.35 0.31 -15.09
C PHE A 272 -12.68 -0.47 -16.23
N ASN A 273 -11.74 0.15 -16.94
CA ASN A 273 -10.89 -0.55 -17.91
C ASN A 273 -9.66 -1.19 -17.25
N SER A 274 -9.20 -0.62 -16.14
CA SER A 274 -7.96 -1.01 -15.48
C SER A 274 -8.07 -0.74 -13.99
N PRO A 275 -8.60 -1.70 -13.20
CA PRO A 275 -8.93 -1.52 -11.79
C PRO A 275 -7.69 -1.58 -10.89
N ILE A 276 -6.67 -0.79 -11.24
CA ILE A 276 -5.51 -0.58 -10.39
C ILE A 276 -5.91 0.33 -9.23
N THR A 277 -5.38 0.05 -8.04
CA THR A 277 -5.65 0.84 -6.86
C THR A 277 -4.37 1.00 -6.06
N ASN A 278 -4.23 2.18 -5.46
CA ASN A 278 -3.17 2.43 -4.52
C ASN A 278 -3.56 2.00 -3.10
N ALA A 279 -4.68 1.30 -2.87
CA ALA A 279 -5.14 0.93 -1.53
C ALA A 279 -4.11 0.20 -0.64
N TYR A 280 -3.16 -0.52 -1.23
CA TYR A 280 -2.08 -1.17 -0.45
C TYR A 280 -1.08 -0.16 0.13
N THR A 281 -1.02 1.07 -0.40
CA THR A 281 -0.12 2.10 0.09
C THR A 281 -0.46 2.55 1.49
N GLU A 282 -1.67 2.39 2.00
CA GLU A 282 -1.94 2.68 3.42
C GLU A 282 -1.09 1.78 4.32
N SER A 283 -1.01 0.48 3.99
CA SER A 283 -0.18 -0.48 4.71
C SER A 283 1.32 -0.15 4.58
N LEU A 284 1.74 0.31 3.40
CA LEU A 284 3.11 0.78 3.17
C LEU A 284 3.40 2.08 3.91
N ASN A 285 2.49 3.05 3.91
CA ASN A 285 2.59 4.33 4.60
C ASN A 285 2.65 4.13 6.11
N ARG A 286 1.89 3.16 6.65
CA ARG A 286 2.04 2.71 8.04
C ARG A 286 3.43 2.15 8.30
N LEU A 287 3.94 1.29 7.41
CA LEU A 287 5.28 0.73 7.52
C LEU A 287 6.38 1.81 7.41
N ILE A 288 6.23 2.78 6.50
CA ILE A 288 7.08 3.97 6.37
C ILE A 288 7.07 4.79 7.67
N LYS A 289 5.90 5.04 8.25
CA LYS A 289 5.76 5.77 9.53
C LYS A 289 6.42 5.01 10.68
N THR A 290 6.22 3.70 10.77
CA THR A 290 6.87 2.84 11.77
C THR A 290 8.38 2.89 11.63
N MET A 291 8.90 2.74 10.41
CA MET A 291 10.33 2.84 10.15
C MET A 291 10.88 4.22 10.50
N ASN A 292 10.15 5.29 10.19
CA ASN A 292 10.55 6.66 10.54
C ASN A 292 10.61 6.87 12.06
N HIS A 293 9.63 6.33 12.78
CA HIS A 293 9.60 6.38 14.24
C HIS A 293 10.79 5.64 14.86
N VAL A 294 11.06 4.41 14.39
CA VAL A 294 12.23 3.61 14.79
C VAL A 294 13.52 4.36 14.44
N GLY A 295 13.65 4.89 13.22
CA GLY A 295 14.81 5.66 12.79
C GLY A 295 14.96 7.06 13.41
N ARG A 296 14.18 7.42 14.44
CA ARG A 296 14.16 8.75 15.10
C ARG A 296 14.08 9.94 14.13
N GLY A 297 13.50 9.73 12.95
CA GLY A 297 13.28 10.80 11.97
C GLY A 297 14.42 11.13 11.01
N TYR A 298 15.41 10.26 10.82
CA TYR A 298 16.39 10.44 9.76
C TYR A 298 15.84 10.00 8.39
N LEU A 299 15.41 10.98 7.59
CA LEU A 299 14.75 10.74 6.30
C LEU A 299 15.62 9.99 5.29
N ARG A 300 16.89 10.40 5.13
CA ARG A 300 17.84 9.79 4.18
C ARG A 300 18.05 8.30 4.45
N HIS A 301 17.99 7.89 5.71
CA HIS A 301 18.15 6.50 6.11
C HIS A 301 16.89 5.66 5.87
N LEU A 302 15.71 6.29 5.81
CA LEU A 302 14.48 5.62 5.41
C LEU A 302 14.49 5.33 3.92
N GLU A 303 14.79 6.34 3.10
CA GLU A 303 14.92 6.21 1.64
C GLU A 303 15.87 5.03 1.30
N GLN A 304 17.05 5.00 1.94
CA GLN A 304 18.05 3.93 1.81
C GLN A 304 17.55 2.55 2.31
N ARG A 305 16.87 2.48 3.46
CA ARG A 305 16.25 1.23 3.97
C ARG A 305 15.17 0.68 3.04
N PHE A 306 14.41 1.56 2.39
CA PHE A 306 13.41 1.16 1.42
C PHE A 306 14.04 0.63 0.14
N CYS A 307 15.06 1.31 -0.42
CA CYS A 307 15.84 0.78 -1.55
C CYS A 307 16.40 -0.62 -1.26
N LEU A 308 16.93 -0.84 -0.06
CA LEU A 308 17.41 -2.16 0.38
C LEU A 308 16.31 -3.21 0.49
N LEU A 309 15.16 -2.90 1.10
CA LEU A 309 14.05 -3.86 1.21
C LEU A 309 13.53 -4.28 -0.17
N LYS A 310 13.46 -3.34 -1.13
CA LYS A 310 13.10 -3.62 -2.53
C LYS A 310 14.13 -4.55 -3.19
N ALA A 311 15.41 -4.24 -3.03
CA ALA A 311 16.50 -5.05 -3.55
C ALA A 311 16.50 -6.48 -2.97
N ILE A 312 16.33 -6.61 -1.66
CA ILE A 312 16.28 -7.92 -0.96
C ILE A 312 15.06 -8.74 -1.41
N VAL A 313 13.88 -8.12 -1.55
CA VAL A 313 12.67 -8.82 -2.04
C VAL A 313 12.87 -9.29 -3.49
N LYS A 314 13.45 -8.45 -4.35
CA LYS A 314 13.74 -8.78 -5.76
C LYS A 314 14.80 -9.86 -5.90
N LEU A 315 15.88 -9.80 -5.12
CA LEU A 315 16.93 -10.82 -5.06
C LEU A 315 16.39 -12.16 -4.53
N LYS A 316 15.52 -12.14 -3.51
CA LYS A 316 14.83 -13.35 -3.01
C LYS A 316 13.89 -13.96 -4.06
N ARG A 317 13.14 -13.15 -4.81
CA ARG A 317 12.31 -13.62 -5.93
C ARG A 317 13.15 -14.28 -7.03
N LYS A 318 14.30 -13.68 -7.39
CA LYS A 318 15.25 -14.22 -8.40
C LYS A 318 15.94 -15.52 -7.94
N ARG A 319 16.24 -15.65 -6.64
CA ARG A 319 16.73 -16.89 -6.02
C ARG A 319 15.66 -17.99 -6.00
N ASN A 320 14.42 -17.62 -5.70
CA ASN A 320 13.30 -18.57 -5.65
C ASN A 320 12.88 -19.03 -7.05
N SER A 321 12.93 -18.18 -8.09
CA SER A 321 12.60 -18.59 -9.47
C SER A 321 13.60 -19.58 -10.07
N LYS A 322 14.90 -19.44 -9.78
CA LYS A 322 15.93 -20.45 -10.13
C LYS A 322 15.74 -21.77 -9.36
N ARG A 323 15.27 -21.71 -8.10
CA ARG A 323 15.02 -22.89 -7.27
C ARG A 323 13.74 -23.62 -7.65
N LEU A 324 12.72 -22.91 -8.14
CA LEU A 324 11.43 -23.47 -8.58
C LEU A 324 11.55 -24.41 -9.79
N ARG A 325 12.50 -24.16 -10.73
CA ARG A 325 12.79 -25.10 -11.83
C ARG A 325 13.43 -26.42 -11.39
N LEU A 326 14.16 -26.42 -10.28
CA LEU A 326 14.82 -27.62 -9.72
C LEU A 326 14.00 -28.32 -8.64
N LEU A 327 12.97 -27.63 -8.11
CA LEU A 327 12.05 -28.17 -7.12
C LEU A 327 10.80 -28.83 -7.74
N SER A 328 10.43 -28.51 -8.99
CA SER A 328 9.33 -29.22 -9.68
C SER A 328 9.65 -30.70 -9.93
N GLU A 329 10.93 -31.07 -10.09
CA GLU A 329 11.34 -32.47 -10.25
C GLU A 329 11.56 -33.20 -8.90
N LYS A 330 11.76 -32.46 -7.79
CA LYS A 330 12.02 -33.05 -6.46
C LYS A 330 10.83 -33.02 -5.50
N CYS A 331 9.78 -32.22 -5.76
CA CYS A 331 8.58 -32.17 -4.93
C CYS A 331 7.65 -33.39 -5.09
N CYS A 332 7.77 -34.21 -6.15
CA CYS A 332 7.00 -35.45 -6.26
C CYS A 332 7.43 -36.54 -5.25
N LEU A 333 8.66 -36.52 -4.74
CA LEU A 333 9.19 -37.57 -3.85
C LEU A 333 8.99 -37.28 -2.35
N ILE A 334 8.84 -36.01 -1.97
CA ILE A 334 8.73 -35.60 -0.55
C ILE A 334 7.29 -35.73 -0.03
N ASN A 335 6.28 -35.51 -0.87
CA ASN A 335 4.87 -35.66 -0.47
C ASN A 335 4.46 -37.12 -0.23
N TYR A 336 5.13 -38.10 -0.84
CA TYR A 336 4.90 -39.53 -0.57
C TYR A 336 5.43 -39.95 0.82
N GLN A 337 6.58 -39.41 1.25
CA GLN A 337 7.19 -39.76 2.54
C GLN A 337 6.55 -39.06 3.75
N ILE A 338 5.98 -37.87 3.57
CA ILE A 338 5.28 -37.14 4.65
C ILE A 338 3.89 -37.76 4.90
N GLY A 339 3.18 -38.19 3.85
CA GLY A 339 1.89 -38.88 3.99
C GLY A 339 2.00 -40.23 4.73
N HIS A 340 3.06 -40.99 4.48
CA HIS A 340 3.29 -42.29 5.12
C HIS A 340 3.66 -42.16 6.62
N LYS A 341 4.37 -41.08 7.01
CA LYS A 341 4.72 -40.80 8.42
C LYS A 341 3.54 -40.30 9.25
N LEU A 342 2.60 -39.57 8.64
CA LEU A 342 1.41 -39.06 9.34
C LEU A 342 0.34 -40.15 9.57
N ALA A 343 0.28 -41.18 8.73
CA ALA A 343 -0.59 -42.35 8.93
C ALA A 343 -0.11 -43.27 10.08
N LEU A 344 1.20 -43.39 10.29
CA LEU A 344 1.80 -44.25 11.33
C LEU A 344 1.69 -43.66 12.75
N ASN A 345 1.61 -42.33 12.89
CA ASN A 345 1.59 -41.65 14.19
C ASN A 345 0.18 -41.36 14.74
N GLY A 346 -0.88 -41.92 14.15
CA GLY A 346 -2.23 -41.90 14.73
C GLY A 346 -2.92 -40.53 14.82
N TYR A 347 -2.36 -39.46 14.26
CA TYR A 347 -2.94 -38.11 14.26
C TYR A 347 -4.00 -37.90 13.15
N MET A 348 -4.85 -38.89 12.90
CA MET A 348 -6.03 -38.73 12.05
C MET A 348 -7.29 -39.15 12.79
N LYS A 349 -7.97 -38.16 13.39
CA LYS A 349 -9.41 -38.21 13.62
C LYS A 349 -10.11 -37.08 12.85
N LYS A 350 -10.57 -37.49 11.66
CA LYS A 350 -11.84 -37.20 10.97
C LYS A 350 -12.50 -35.83 11.20
N SER A 351 -12.29 -34.93 10.23
CA SER A 351 -13.30 -34.26 9.36
C SER A 351 -12.64 -32.97 8.80
N MET A 352 -11.95 -32.96 7.65
CA MET A 352 -12.49 -32.93 6.27
C MET A 352 -13.62 -31.89 6.16
N VAL A 353 -13.58 -30.84 5.34
CA VAL A 353 -13.20 -30.76 3.92
C VAL A 353 -12.91 -29.29 3.57
N LEU A 354 -11.73 -28.96 3.05
CA LEU A 354 -11.58 -27.79 2.15
C LEU A 354 -11.02 -28.31 0.84
N THR A 355 -11.93 -28.57 -0.08
CA THR A 355 -11.70 -28.77 -1.50
C THR A 355 -11.01 -27.53 -2.07
N PHE A 356 -9.76 -27.67 -2.50
CA PHE A 356 -9.17 -26.79 -3.50
C PHE A 356 -9.53 -27.36 -4.89
N PRO A 357 -10.32 -26.67 -5.73
CA PRO A 357 -10.54 -27.10 -7.09
C PRO A 357 -9.33 -26.74 -7.97
N HIS A 358 -8.77 -27.78 -8.57
CA HIS A 358 -8.14 -27.86 -9.89
C HIS A 358 -7.33 -26.66 -10.41
N TYR A 359 -6.01 -26.80 -10.28
CA TYR A 359 -5.05 -26.26 -11.25
C TYR A 359 -5.35 -26.80 -12.66
N PHE A 360 -5.49 -25.91 -13.63
CA PHE A 360 -5.38 -26.26 -15.06
C PHE A 360 -3.91 -26.57 -15.41
N PRO A 361 -3.65 -27.56 -16.29
CA PRO A 361 -2.31 -28.00 -16.62
C PRO A 361 -1.65 -27.05 -17.61
N ILE A 362 -0.39 -26.71 -17.34
CA ILE A 362 0.53 -26.16 -18.34
C ILE A 362 1.26 -27.33 -18.97
N THR A 363 1.08 -27.53 -20.28
CA THR A 363 1.96 -28.30 -21.16
C THR A 363 1.82 -27.79 -22.59
N PRO A 364 2.87 -27.89 -23.43
CA PRO A 364 4.30 -27.62 -23.19
C PRO A 364 4.68 -26.16 -23.49
#